data_AF-A0A2N2W890-F1
#
_entry.id   AF-A0A2N2W890-F1
#
_cell.length_a   1.000
_cell.length_b   1.000
_cell.length_c   1.000
_cell.angle_alpha   90.00
_cell.angle_beta   90.00
_cell.angle_gamma   90.00
#
_symmetry.space_group_name_H-M   'P 1'
#
loop_
_entity.id
_entity.type
_entity.pdbx_description
1 polymer ?
#
loop_
_entity_poly.entity_id
_entity_poly.type
_entity_poly.pdbx_seq_one_letter_code
_entity_poly.pdbx_strand_id
1 'polypeptide(L)'
;MDNLKQLIEKNREIFENEELPIGHKERFLKKINRKRVIERDFFRITLYLCAASVIAFLIIAPFILKDNIETGCPEGLADYKSVLKDRSSEIYLMADRLDSYNKDVVINTLDELVNEAVPFEDQLPLELDKITRSQLSQQYYCPKIEGVEKLRGYVAELLN
;
A
#
# COMPACT_ATOMS: atom_id res chain seq x y z
N MET A 1 -7.80 4.81 -53.98
CA MET A 1 -9.25 5.10 -53.91
C MET A 1 -9.86 5.38 -55.29
N ASP A 2 -9.04 5.53 -56.35
CA ASP A 2 -9.51 5.96 -57.68
C ASP A 2 -10.41 4.95 -58.40
N ASN A 3 -10.23 3.65 -58.15
CA ASN A 3 -10.99 2.60 -58.80
C ASN A 3 -12.46 2.54 -58.33
N LEU A 4 -12.70 2.85 -57.04
CA LEU A 4 -14.05 2.89 -56.49
C LEU A 4 -14.81 4.14 -56.95
N LYS A 5 -14.11 5.27 -57.02
CA LYS A 5 -14.66 6.54 -57.47
C LYS A 5 -15.10 6.46 -58.94
N GLN A 6 -14.25 5.91 -59.81
CA GLN A 6 -14.60 5.68 -61.22
C GLN A 6 -15.78 4.72 -61.39
N LEU A 7 -15.89 3.69 -60.56
CA LEU A 7 -16.99 2.73 -60.63
C LEU A 7 -18.33 3.33 -60.19
N ILE A 8 -18.33 4.17 -59.15
CA ILE A 8 -19.52 4.92 -58.71
C ILE A 8 -19.94 5.93 -59.77
N GLU A 9 -18.98 6.65 -60.35
CA GLU A 9 -19.24 7.70 -61.35
C GLU A 9 -19.77 7.10 -62.66
N LYS A 10 -19.26 5.93 -63.07
CA LYS A 10 -19.71 5.21 -64.27
C LYS A 10 -21.07 4.52 -64.11
N ASN A 11 -21.48 4.19 -62.89
CA ASN A 11 -22.75 3.50 -62.59
C ASN A 11 -23.70 4.38 -61.76
N ARG A 12 -23.52 5.70 -61.80
CA ARG A 12 -24.21 6.65 -60.93
C ARG A 12 -25.73 6.54 -61.01
N GLU A 13 -26.26 6.34 -62.21
CA GLU A 13 -27.70 6.20 -62.45
C GLU A 13 -28.30 4.98 -61.72
N ILE A 14 -27.53 3.91 -61.55
CA ILE A 14 -27.95 2.70 -60.82
C ILE A 14 -28.08 3.02 -59.32
N PHE A 15 -27.20 3.86 -58.78
CA PHE A 15 -27.26 4.25 -57.36
C PHE A 15 -28.33 5.30 -57.06
N GLU A 16 -28.65 6.17 -58.01
CA GLU A 16 -29.61 7.27 -57.81
C GLU A 16 -31.06 6.89 -58.16
N ASN A 17 -31.27 5.99 -59.14
CA ASN A 17 -32.61 5.70 -59.67
C ASN A 17 -33.13 4.29 -59.34
N GLU A 18 -32.29 3.37 -58.89
CA GLU A 18 -32.73 2.01 -58.55
C GLU A 18 -33.27 1.94 -57.12
N GLU A 19 -34.43 1.32 -56.95
CA GLU A 19 -35.02 1.14 -55.62
C GLU A 19 -34.13 0.24 -54.77
N LEU A 20 -33.85 0.67 -53.54
CA LEU A 20 -33.04 -0.10 -52.61
C LEU A 20 -33.66 -1.49 -52.37
N PRO A 21 -32.86 -2.56 -52.34
CA PRO A 21 -33.37 -3.90 -52.15
C PRO A 21 -34.15 -4.00 -50.83
N ILE A 22 -35.27 -4.73 -50.87
CA ILE A 22 -36.21 -4.85 -49.76
C ILE A 22 -35.47 -5.24 -48.46
N GLY A 23 -35.77 -4.51 -47.37
CA GLY A 23 -35.13 -4.68 -46.06
C GLY A 23 -33.73 -4.08 -45.90
N HIS A 24 -33.21 -3.33 -46.88
CA HIS A 24 -31.89 -2.66 -46.77
C HIS A 24 -31.82 -1.72 -45.56
N LYS A 25 -32.85 -0.88 -45.36
CA LYS A 25 -32.96 0.04 -44.22
C LYS A 25 -32.92 -0.69 -42.88
N GLU A 26 -33.64 -1.79 -42.76
CA GLU A 26 -33.70 -2.59 -41.54
C GLU A 26 -32.35 -3.25 -41.24
N ARG A 27 -31.67 -3.81 -42.26
CA ARG A 27 -30.31 -4.37 -42.12
C ARG A 27 -29.30 -3.31 -41.69
N PHE A 28 -29.39 -2.11 -42.27
CA PHE A 28 -28.51 -0.99 -41.91
C PHE A 28 -28.74 -0.51 -40.47
N LEU A 29 -30.00 -0.28 -40.07
CA LEU A 29 -30.36 0.11 -38.70
C LEU A 29 -29.95 -0.95 -37.68
N LYS A 30 -30.17 -2.24 -37.99
CA LYS A 30 -29.73 -3.36 -37.15
C LYS A 30 -28.21 -3.39 -36.98
N LYS A 31 -27.44 -3.09 -38.03
CA LYS A 31 -25.97 -3.00 -37.97
C LYS A 31 -25.49 -1.84 -37.09
N ILE A 32 -26.12 -0.67 -37.20
CA ILE A 32 -25.79 0.50 -36.35
C ILE A 32 -26.12 0.23 -34.89
N ASN A 33 -27.33 -0.29 -34.62
CA ASN A 33 -27.75 -0.58 -33.24
C ASN A 33 -26.87 -1.66 -32.60
N ARG A 34 -26.45 -2.68 -33.36
CA ARG A 34 -25.53 -3.70 -32.86
C ARG A 34 -24.18 -3.12 -32.45
N LYS A 35 -23.61 -2.18 -33.24
CA LYS A 35 -22.36 -1.50 -32.87
C LYS A 35 -22.50 -0.66 -31.60
N ARG A 36 -23.57 0.13 -31.47
CA ARG A 36 -23.82 0.95 -30.27
C ARG A 36 -24.02 0.09 -29.01
N VAL A 37 -24.71 -1.06 -29.14
CA VAL A 37 -24.89 -1.99 -28.02
C VAL A 37 -23.55 -2.57 -27.58
N ILE A 38 -22.71 -3.02 -28.54
CA ILE A 38 -21.36 -3.54 -28.24
C ILE A 38 -20.50 -2.48 -27.56
N GLU A 39 -20.49 -1.24 -28.07
CA GLU A 39 -19.72 -0.14 -27.47
C GLU A 39 -20.20 0.20 -26.05
N ARG A 40 -21.52 0.23 -25.84
CA ARG A 40 -22.09 0.49 -24.51
C ARG A 40 -21.80 -0.63 -23.53
N ASP A 41 -21.89 -1.88 -23.96
CA ASP A 41 -21.62 -3.04 -23.11
C ASP A 41 -20.14 -3.13 -22.78
N PHE A 42 -19.25 -2.84 -23.75
CA PHE A 42 -17.81 -2.73 -23.50
C PHE A 42 -17.49 -1.63 -22.49
N PHE A 43 -18.08 -0.44 -22.65
CA PHE A 43 -17.91 0.67 -21.71
C PHE A 43 -18.37 0.31 -20.29
N ARG A 44 -19.53 -0.36 -20.15
CA ARG A 44 -20.02 -0.84 -18.85
C ARG A 44 -19.06 -1.85 -18.22
N ILE A 45 -18.58 -2.82 -19.00
CA ILE A 45 -17.61 -3.83 -18.52
C ILE A 45 -16.32 -3.15 -18.07
N THR A 46 -15.83 -2.17 -18.84
CA THR A 46 -14.62 -1.42 -18.50
C THR A 46 -14.81 -0.64 -17.21
N LEU A 47 -15.97 0.00 -17.03
CA LEU A 47 -16.30 0.74 -15.82
C LEU A 47 -16.39 -0.18 -14.59
N TYR A 48 -17.00 -1.36 -14.71
CA TYR A 48 -17.03 -2.35 -13.64
C TYR A 48 -15.62 -2.88 -13.30
N LEU A 49 -14.77 -3.13 -14.30
CA LEU A 49 -13.39 -3.57 -14.08
C LEU A 49 -12.55 -2.50 -13.37
N CYS A 50 -12.69 -1.22 -13.76
CA CYS A 50 -12.04 -0.11 -13.07
C CYS A 50 -12.53 0.04 -11.62
N ALA A 51 -13.83 -0.09 -11.38
CA ALA A 51 -14.38 -0.03 -10.03
C ALA A 51 -13.86 -1.20 -9.16
N ALA A 52 -13.83 -2.41 -9.72
CA ALA A 52 -13.32 -3.60 -9.04
C ALA A 52 -11.81 -3.50 -8.74
N SER A 53 -11.02 -2.92 -9.65
CA SER A 53 -9.57 -2.75 -9.43
C SER A 53 -9.27 -1.77 -8.30
N VAL A 54 -10.06 -0.69 -8.15
CA VAL A 54 -9.92 0.25 -7.03
C VAL A 54 -10.23 -0.44 -5.70
N ILE A 55 -11.30 -1.23 -5.63
CA ILE A 55 -11.66 -1.97 -4.40
C ILE A 55 -10.58 -3.01 -4.07
N ALA A 56 -10.11 -3.76 -5.06
CA ALA A 56 -9.03 -4.72 -4.86
C ALA A 56 -7.75 -4.04 -4.39
N PHE A 57 -7.42 -2.87 -4.95
CA PHE A 57 -6.27 -2.08 -4.51
C PHE A 57 -6.44 -1.61 -3.07
N LEU A 58 -7.61 -1.12 -2.65
CA LEU A 58 -7.84 -0.72 -1.25
C LEU A 58 -7.70 -1.87 -0.25
N ILE A 59 -8.02 -3.11 -0.65
CA ILE A 59 -7.87 -4.30 0.19
C ILE A 59 -6.42 -4.80 0.20
N ILE A 60 -5.74 -4.79 -0.95
CA ILE A 60 -4.41 -5.37 -1.11
C ILE A 60 -3.30 -4.38 -0.73
N ALA A 61 -3.50 -3.08 -0.96
CA ALA A 61 -2.56 -2.02 -0.61
C ALA A 61 -2.07 -2.09 0.83
N PRO A 62 -2.91 -2.26 1.88
CA PRO A 62 -2.41 -2.37 3.25
C PRO A 62 -1.59 -3.64 3.53
N PHE A 63 -1.62 -4.66 2.65
CA PHE A 63 -0.76 -5.84 2.77
C PHE A 63 0.56 -5.69 1.99
N ILE A 64 0.56 -4.98 0.86
CA ILE A 64 1.76 -4.78 0.02
C ILE A 64 2.55 -3.54 0.44
N LEU A 65 1.86 -2.45 0.79
CA LEU A 65 2.42 -1.22 1.36
C LEU A 65 2.51 -1.29 2.89
N LYS A 66 2.29 -2.47 3.48
CA LYS A 66 2.93 -2.76 4.76
C LYS A 66 4.41 -2.78 4.43
N ASP A 67 5.04 -1.60 4.46
CA ASP A 67 6.47 -1.50 4.37
C ASP A 67 6.99 -2.50 5.40
N ASN A 68 7.62 -3.55 4.88
CA ASN A 68 8.62 -4.28 5.60
C ASN A 68 9.80 -3.31 5.76
N ILE A 69 9.58 -2.19 6.45
CA ILE A 69 10.64 -1.75 7.31
C ILE A 69 10.82 -2.96 8.21
N GLU A 70 12.00 -3.57 8.17
CA GLU A 70 12.48 -4.41 9.24
C GLU A 70 12.61 -3.53 10.51
N THR A 71 11.50 -2.93 10.96
CA THR A 71 11.40 -2.20 12.21
C THR A 71 11.21 -3.22 13.30
N GLY A 72 12.34 -3.65 13.84
CA GLY A 72 12.54 -3.45 15.27
C GLY A 72 12.13 -4.58 16.20
N CYS A 73 11.80 -5.78 15.74
CA CYS A 73 11.72 -6.90 16.69
C CYS A 73 11.91 -8.24 16.00
N PRO A 74 13.10 -8.86 16.06
CA PRO A 74 13.30 -10.19 15.51
C PRO A 74 12.42 -11.20 16.26
N GLU A 75 11.64 -11.97 15.51
CA GLU A 75 10.73 -12.99 16.05
C GLU A 75 11.54 -14.08 16.76
N GLY A 76 11.20 -14.37 18.02
CA GLY A 76 11.91 -15.37 18.82
C GLY A 76 13.25 -14.90 19.40
N LEU A 77 13.47 -13.59 19.51
CA LEU A 77 14.65 -13.04 20.18
C LEU A 77 14.69 -13.49 21.66
N ALA A 78 15.82 -14.07 22.07
CA ALA A 78 16.00 -14.55 23.43
C ALA A 78 16.31 -13.42 24.43
N ASP A 79 16.79 -12.28 23.96
CA ASP A 79 17.27 -11.17 24.79
C ASP A 79 16.86 -9.82 24.21
N TYR A 80 15.64 -9.39 24.52
CA TYR A 80 15.12 -8.08 24.10
C TYR A 80 15.82 -6.90 24.78
N LYS A 81 16.36 -7.12 25.98
CA LYS A 81 16.96 -6.08 26.82
C LYS A 81 18.29 -5.61 26.26
N SER A 82 19.13 -6.53 25.74
CA SER A 82 20.35 -6.14 25.03
C SER A 82 20.05 -5.32 23.79
N VAL A 83 19.05 -5.73 22.98
CA VAL A 83 18.65 -4.97 21.80
C VAL A 83 18.17 -3.56 22.16
N LEU A 84 17.31 -3.42 23.18
CA LEU A 84 16.89 -2.10 23.65
C LEU A 84 18.09 -1.25 24.11
N LYS A 85 19.02 -1.84 24.86
CA LYS A 85 20.21 -1.14 25.36
C LYS A 85 21.12 -0.67 24.22
N ASP A 86 21.37 -1.52 23.23
CA ASP A 86 22.24 -1.21 22.10
C ASP A 86 21.65 -0.07 21.25
N ARG A 87 20.35 -0.16 20.93
CA ARG A 87 19.63 0.88 20.17
C ARG A 87 19.54 2.20 20.94
N SER A 88 19.30 2.14 22.25
CA SER A 88 19.28 3.33 23.10
C SER A 88 20.64 4.03 23.13
N SER A 89 21.71 3.25 23.26
CA SER A 89 23.09 3.78 23.28
C SER A 89 23.43 4.51 21.98
N GLU A 90 22.95 4.02 20.83
CA GLU A 90 23.09 4.69 19.54
C GLU A 90 22.41 6.07 19.54
N ILE A 91 21.17 6.15 20.03
CA ILE A 91 20.41 7.41 20.12
C ILE A 91 21.09 8.41 21.05
N TYR A 92 21.60 7.97 22.21
CA TYR A 92 22.37 8.83 23.11
C TYR A 92 23.56 9.49 22.40
N LEU A 93 24.30 8.73 21.59
CA LEU A 93 25.43 9.24 20.81
C LEU A 93 25.00 10.20 19.69
N MET A 94 23.83 9.99 19.09
CA MET A 94 23.28 10.91 18.10
C MET A 94 22.78 12.21 18.74
N ALA A 95 22.08 12.11 19.87
CA ALA A 95 21.52 13.25 20.59
C ALA A 95 22.58 14.23 21.10
N ASP A 96 23.80 13.73 21.40
CA ASP A 96 24.94 14.56 21.78
C ASP A 96 25.38 15.58 20.70
N ARG A 97 24.93 15.40 19.46
CA ARG A 97 25.23 16.30 18.33
C ARG A 97 24.15 17.35 18.09
N LEU A 98 23.01 17.24 18.78
CA LEU A 98 21.90 18.19 18.69
C LEU A 98 22.16 19.42 19.57
N ASP A 99 21.39 20.49 19.35
CA ASP A 99 21.32 21.59 20.30
C ASP A 99 20.69 21.15 21.64
N SER A 100 20.89 21.94 22.69
CA SER A 100 20.47 21.59 24.05
C SER A 100 18.99 21.26 24.16
N TYR A 101 18.12 21.98 23.45
CA TYR A 101 16.68 21.75 23.55
C TYR A 101 16.30 20.42 22.92
N ASN A 102 16.75 20.17 21.69
CA ASN A 102 16.44 18.93 20.99
C ASN A 102 17.08 17.71 21.68
N LYS A 103 18.29 17.87 22.23
CA LYS A 103 18.94 16.84 23.04
C LYS A 103 18.09 16.45 24.25
N ASP A 104 17.59 17.43 25.02
CA ASP A 104 16.79 17.16 26.22
C ASP A 104 15.46 16.48 25.86
N VAL A 105 14.79 16.90 24.78
CA VAL A 105 13.56 16.25 24.30
C VAL A 105 13.82 14.78 23.94
N VAL A 106 14.89 14.51 23.20
CA VAL A 106 15.24 13.15 22.75
C VAL A 106 15.59 12.26 23.93
N ILE A 107 16.42 12.74 24.87
CA ILE A 107 16.84 11.97 26.04
C ILE A 107 15.65 11.65 26.93
N ASN A 108 14.80 12.63 27.25
CA ASN A 108 13.62 12.40 28.07
C ASN A 108 12.65 11.39 27.41
N THR A 109 12.43 11.51 26.09
CA THR A 109 11.58 10.58 25.36
C THR A 109 12.18 9.17 25.36
N LEU A 110 13.50 9.04 25.19
CA LEU A 110 14.19 7.76 25.24
C LEU A 110 14.06 7.11 26.63
N ASP A 111 14.27 7.90 27.68
CA ASP A 111 14.13 7.45 29.07
C ASP A 111 12.72 6.97 29.38
N GLU A 112 11.68 7.67 28.90
CA GLU A 112 10.28 7.23 29.05
C GLU A 112 10.00 5.90 28.35
N LEU A 113 10.67 5.62 27.23
CA LEU A 113 10.50 4.37 26.48
C LEU A 113 11.19 3.18 27.17
N VAL A 114 12.39 3.39 27.71
CA VAL A 114 13.28 2.29 28.12
C VAL A 114 13.42 2.10 29.62
N ASN A 115 13.20 3.15 30.42
CA ASN A 115 13.33 3.02 31.86
C ASN A 115 12.13 2.31 32.46
N GLU A 116 12.44 1.28 33.24
CA GLU A 116 11.47 0.50 33.99
C GLU A 116 11.89 0.49 35.46
N ALA A 117 10.96 0.81 36.35
CA ALA A 117 11.23 0.72 37.80
C ALA A 117 11.45 -0.73 38.25
N VAL A 118 10.74 -1.68 37.61
CA VAL A 118 10.88 -3.12 37.83
C VAL A 118 10.92 -3.78 36.45
N PRO A 119 11.95 -4.58 36.12
CA PRO A 119 12.03 -5.28 34.84
C PRO A 119 10.78 -6.12 34.57
N PHE A 120 10.27 -6.10 33.34
CA PHE A 120 9.07 -6.86 32.99
C PHE A 120 9.19 -8.37 33.28
N GLU A 121 10.37 -8.96 33.06
CA GLU A 121 10.63 -10.38 33.36
C GLU A 121 10.35 -10.74 34.83
N ASP A 122 10.65 -9.82 35.75
CA ASP A 122 10.49 -10.00 37.19
C ASP A 122 9.02 -9.86 37.64
N GLN A 123 8.16 -9.31 36.77
CA GLN A 123 6.73 -9.14 37.03
C GLN A 123 5.91 -10.37 36.60
N LEU A 124 6.53 -11.32 35.87
CA LEU A 124 5.84 -12.48 35.34
C LEU A 124 5.67 -13.58 36.40
N PRO A 125 4.49 -14.21 36.50
CA PRO A 125 4.29 -15.36 37.39
C PRO A 125 5.26 -16.50 37.08
N LEU A 126 5.73 -17.17 38.13
CA LEU A 126 6.69 -18.28 38.02
C LEU A 126 6.05 -19.50 37.33
N GLU A 127 4.74 -19.66 37.48
CA GLU A 127 3.93 -20.77 36.99
C GLU A 127 3.67 -20.73 35.47
N LEU A 128 3.99 -19.63 34.79
CA LEU A 128 3.83 -19.51 33.35
C LEU A 128 4.75 -20.50 32.61
N ASP A 129 4.18 -21.15 31.59
CA ASP A 129 4.95 -21.97 30.67
C ASP A 129 5.87 -21.09 29.79
N LYS A 130 6.91 -21.72 29.23
CA LYS A 130 7.94 -21.01 28.46
C LYS A 130 7.37 -20.33 27.21
N ILE A 131 6.33 -20.90 26.58
CA ILE A 131 5.75 -20.34 25.35
C ILE A 131 4.99 -19.07 25.69
N THR A 132 4.10 -19.13 26.69
CA THR A 132 3.34 -17.95 27.14
C THR A 132 4.27 -16.86 27.65
N ARG A 133 5.31 -17.21 28.42
CA ARG A 133 6.32 -16.25 28.87
C ARG A 133 7.01 -15.55 27.70
N SER A 134 7.43 -16.31 26.69
CA SER A 134 8.05 -15.75 25.47
C SER A 134 7.09 -14.83 24.70
N GLN A 135 5.82 -15.20 24.58
CA GLN A 135 4.80 -14.38 23.90
C GLN A 135 4.57 -13.06 24.63
N LEU A 136 4.48 -13.09 25.96
CA LEU A 136 4.32 -11.88 26.77
C LEU A 136 5.54 -10.97 26.67
N SER A 137 6.77 -11.52 26.73
CA SER A 137 7.99 -10.73 26.53
C SER A 137 8.01 -10.07 25.15
N GLN A 138 7.63 -10.80 24.10
CA GLN A 138 7.53 -10.25 22.75
C GLN A 138 6.51 -9.12 22.67
N GLN A 139 5.29 -9.33 23.21
CA GLN A 139 4.23 -8.31 23.22
C GLN A 139 4.63 -7.05 23.99
N TYR A 140 5.43 -7.20 25.04
CA TYR A 140 5.87 -6.09 25.87
C TYR A 140 7.03 -5.31 25.24
N TYR A 141 8.09 -6.00 24.79
CA TYR A 141 9.32 -5.35 24.34
C TYR A 141 9.30 -4.91 22.88
N CYS A 142 8.58 -5.61 21.99
CA CYS A 142 8.57 -5.22 20.58
C CYS A 142 8.05 -3.79 20.34
N PRO A 143 6.94 -3.33 20.98
CA PRO A 143 6.50 -1.95 20.84
C PRO A 143 7.53 -0.93 21.35
N LYS A 144 8.30 -1.27 22.40
CA LYS A 144 9.37 -0.41 22.91
C LYS A 144 10.50 -0.28 21.91
N ILE A 145 10.96 -1.39 21.32
CA ILE A 145 12.03 -1.35 20.32
C ILE A 145 11.57 -0.60 19.07
N GLU A 146 10.33 -0.79 18.63
CA GLU A 146 9.75 -0.01 17.52
C GLU A 146 9.74 1.49 17.85
N GLY A 147 9.36 1.87 19.07
CA GLY A 147 9.41 3.25 19.55
C GLY A 147 10.82 3.84 19.53
N VAL A 148 11.81 3.08 19.98
CA VAL A 148 13.23 3.46 19.93
C VAL A 148 13.70 3.66 18.48
N GLU A 149 13.34 2.78 17.55
CA GLU A 149 13.69 2.94 16.13
C GLU A 149 13.04 4.17 15.50
N LYS A 150 11.79 4.48 15.85
CA LYS A 150 11.11 5.72 15.41
C LYS A 150 11.83 6.95 15.94
N LEU A 151 12.21 6.94 17.22
CA LEU A 151 12.97 8.04 17.82
C LEU A 151 14.34 8.21 17.15
N ARG A 152 15.02 7.10 16.82
CA ARG A 152 16.28 7.13 16.06
C ARG A 152 16.10 7.78 14.69
N GLY A 153 15.02 7.45 13.96
CA GLY A 153 14.67 8.08 12.69
C GLY A 153 14.45 9.59 12.83
N TYR A 154 13.68 10.00 13.83
CA TYR A 154 13.46 11.42 14.14
C TYR A 154 14.76 12.16 14.45
N VAL A 155 15.65 11.58 15.25
CA VAL A 155 16.96 12.18 15.56
C VAL A 155 17.82 12.30 14.31
N ALA A 156 17.81 11.31 13.43
CA ALA A 156 18.52 11.37 12.17
C ALA A 156 18.00 12.50 11.26
N GLU A 157 16.69 12.77 11.26
CA GLU A 157 16.11 13.92 10.55
C GLU A 157 16.57 15.26 11.13
N LEU A 158 16.69 15.39 12.45
CA LEU A 158 17.17 16.62 13.10
C LEU A 158 18.66 16.92 12.84
N LEU A 159 19.45 15.91 12.49
CA LEU A 159 20.88 16.05 12.22
C LEU A 159 21.19 16.39 10.75
N ASN A 160 20.21 16.31 9.86
CA ASN A 160 20.33 16.65 8.45
C ASN A 160 19.92 18.10 8.18
#